data_AF-A0A967GRC1-F1
#
_entry.id   AF-A0A967GRC1-F1
#
_cell.length_a   1.000
_cell.length_b   1.000
_cell.length_c   1.000
_cell.angle_alpha   90.00
_cell.angle_beta   90.00
_cell.angle_gamma   90.00
#
_symmetry.space_group_name_H-M   'P 1'
#
loop_
_entity.id
_entity.type
_entity.pdbx_description
1 polymer ?
#
loop_
_entity_poly.entity_id
_entity_poly.type
_entity_poly.pdbx_seq_one_letter_code
_entity_poly.pdbx_strand_id
1 'polypeptide(L)'
;DFENWLGRLARFLGAHAQTEALEAIAAEADFSVKKEDKFSHRRSVKPGDHLDKLKPETVDLLNVRLAGILEPFGYVPAAAKK
;
A
#
# COMPACT_ATOMS: atom_id res chain seq x y z
N ASP A 1 0.82 -0.76 8.10
CA ASP A 1 0.11 -0.56 9.37
C ASP A 1 -0.43 0.87 9.40
N PHE A 2 -1.76 1.01 9.43
CA PHE A 2 -2.46 2.28 9.26
C PHE A 2 -2.34 3.17 10.49
N GLU A 3 -2.51 2.63 11.69
CA GLU A 3 -2.41 3.39 12.94
C GLU A 3 -1.01 3.98 13.12
N ASN A 4 0.02 3.17 12.84
CA ASN A 4 1.40 3.62 12.85
C ASN A 4 1.71 4.70 11.78
N TRP A 5 1.01 4.70 10.65
CA TRP A 5 1.12 5.77 9.65
C TRP A 5 0.40 7.03 10.12
N LEU A 6 -0.83 6.89 10.64
CA LEU A 6 -1.64 7.98 11.17
C LEU A 6 -0.92 8.70 12.32
N GLY A 7 -0.31 7.96 13.25
CA GLY A 7 0.48 8.53 14.33
C GLY A 7 1.71 9.31 13.85
N ARG A 8 2.37 8.85 12.78
CA ARG A 8 3.49 9.59 12.17
C ARG A 8 3.01 10.88 11.51
N LEU A 9 1.88 10.83 10.81
CA LEU A 9 1.25 12.00 10.22
C LEU A 9 0.84 13.02 11.29
N ALA A 10 0.20 12.56 12.36
CA ALA A 10 -0.21 13.40 13.48
C ALA A 10 1.00 14.10 14.14
N ARG A 11 2.12 13.38 14.30
CA ARG A 11 3.36 13.97 14.81
C ARG A 11 3.93 15.01 13.87
N PHE A 12 3.98 14.72 12.57
CA PHE A 12 4.46 15.65 11.55
C PHE A 12 3.64 16.96 11.53
N LEU A 13 2.31 16.86 11.70
CA LEU A 13 1.41 18.00 11.72
C LEU A 13 1.32 18.70 13.09
N GLY A 14 2.03 18.22 14.13
CA GLY A 14 1.94 18.77 15.48
C GLY A 14 0.65 18.40 16.24
N ALA A 15 -0.19 17.50 15.70
CA ALA A 15 -1.48 17.08 16.27
C ALA A 15 -1.40 15.82 17.15
N HIS A 16 -0.21 15.29 17.43
CA HIS A 16 -0.01 14.03 18.15
C HIS A 16 -0.58 13.95 19.58
N ALA A 17 -0.95 15.09 20.19
CA ALA A 17 -1.58 15.13 21.50
C ALA A 17 -3.11 14.91 21.45
N GLN A 18 -3.72 14.89 20.26
CA GLN A 18 -5.16 14.76 20.06
C GLN A 18 -5.60 13.28 20.01
N THR A 19 -5.32 12.52 21.07
CA THR A 19 -5.51 11.06 21.10
C THR A 19 -6.94 10.64 20.74
N GLU A 20 -7.96 11.30 21.30
CA GLU A 20 -9.38 11.00 21.01
C GLU A 20 -9.74 11.20 19.53
N ALA A 21 -9.22 12.25 18.90
CA ALA A 21 -9.45 12.50 17.47
C ALA A 21 -8.76 11.45 16.59
N LEU A 22 -7.57 11.00 16.98
CA LEU A 22 -6.84 9.95 16.26
C LEU A 22 -7.54 8.59 16.39
N GLU A 23 -8.07 8.28 17.57
CA GLU A 23 -8.90 7.09 17.79
C GLU A 23 -10.19 7.15 16.97
N ALA A 24 -10.87 8.31 16.92
CA ALA A 24 -12.06 8.49 16.10
C ALA A 24 -11.77 8.30 14.61
N ILE A 25 -10.66 8.86 14.10
CA ILE A 25 -10.22 8.65 12.71
C ILE A 25 -9.91 7.17 12.44
N ALA A 26 -9.22 6.51 13.37
CA ALA A 26 -8.88 5.10 13.24
C ALA A 26 -10.13 4.21 13.21
N ALA A 27 -11.14 4.52 14.04
CA ALA A 27 -12.40 3.81 14.09
C ALA A 27 -13.26 4.00 12.83
N GLU A 28 -13.26 5.20 12.24
CA GLU A 28 -14.03 5.53 11.03
C GLU A 28 -13.36 5.02 9.74
N ALA A 29 -12.06 4.71 9.79
CA ALA A 29 -11.30 4.28 8.62
C ALA A 29 -11.72 2.88 8.14
N ASP A 30 -12.66 2.83 7.20
CA ASP A 30 -13.11 1.58 6.57
C ASP A 30 -12.41 1.29 5.24
N PHE A 31 -11.48 0.33 5.27
CA PHE A 31 -10.84 -0.24 4.08
C PHE A 31 -11.50 -1.53 3.59
N SER A 32 -12.63 -1.95 4.18
CA SER A 32 -13.28 -3.20 3.82
C SER A 32 -13.85 -3.13 2.40
N VAL A 33 -13.70 -4.23 1.67
CA VAL A 33 -14.32 -4.45 0.37
C VAL A 33 -14.96 -5.83 0.40
N LYS A 34 -16.29 -5.89 0.37
CA LYS A 34 -17.04 -7.16 0.48
C LYS A 34 -16.74 -8.11 -0.70
N LYS A 35 -16.63 -7.55 -1.90
CA LYS A 35 -16.31 -8.26 -3.14
C LYS A 35 -15.78 -7.26 -4.18
N GLU A 36 -14.84 -7.70 -5.01
CA GLU A 36 -14.37 -6.86 -6.11
C GLU A 36 -15.50 -6.59 -7.11
N ASP A 37 -15.76 -5.31 -7.35
CA ASP A 37 -16.63 -4.79 -8.39
C ASP A 37 -15.80 -3.92 -9.33
N LYS A 38 -15.91 -4.13 -10.65
CA LYS A 38 -15.14 -3.39 -11.65
C LYS A 38 -15.58 -1.93 -11.81
N PHE A 39 -16.82 -1.62 -11.43
CA PHE A 39 -17.42 -0.30 -11.58
C PHE A 39 -17.44 0.51 -10.27
N SER A 40 -17.02 -0.09 -9.16
CA SER A 40 -16.90 0.60 -7.87
C SER A 40 -15.69 1.53 -7.83
N HIS A 41 -15.78 2.60 -7.05
CA HIS A 41 -14.63 3.44 -6.71
C HIS A 41 -13.61 2.68 -5.82
N ARG A 42 -14.09 1.87 -4.87
CA ARG A 42 -13.28 0.98 -4.02
C ARG A 42 -13.46 -0.46 -4.49
N ARG A 43 -12.42 -1.03 -5.12
CA ARG A 43 -12.49 -2.31 -5.86
C ARG A 43 -11.70 -3.45 -5.22
N SER A 44 -10.45 -3.18 -4.85
CA SER A 44 -9.56 -4.07 -4.11
C SER A 44 -8.58 -3.17 -3.36
N VAL A 45 -8.37 -3.45 -2.08
CA VAL A 45 -7.40 -2.73 -1.23
C VAL A 45 -6.21 -3.60 -0.85
N LYS A 46 -6.12 -4.82 -1.41
CA LYS A 46 -5.13 -5.81 -1.04
C LYS A 46 -3.79 -5.50 -1.73
N PRO A 47 -2.70 -5.28 -0.98
CA PRO A 47 -1.38 -5.20 -1.60
C PRO A 47 -1.03 -6.55 -2.24
N GLY A 48 -0.41 -6.52 -3.42
CA GLY A 48 -0.06 -7.73 -4.17
C GLY A 48 -1.12 -8.25 -5.13
N ASP A 49 -2.24 -7.54 -5.30
CA ASP A 49 -3.34 -7.87 -6.25
C ASP A 49 -2.87 -8.13 -7.70
N HIS A 50 -1.71 -7.59 -8.08
CA HIS A 50 -1.08 -7.88 -9.37
C HIS A 50 -0.68 -9.36 -9.55
N LEU A 51 -0.37 -10.09 -8.47
CA LEU A 51 0.00 -11.51 -8.54
C LEU A 51 -1.17 -12.41 -8.93
N ASP A 52 -2.38 -12.02 -8.58
CA ASP A 52 -3.61 -12.74 -8.93
C ASP A 52 -4.08 -12.43 -10.37
N LYS A 53 -3.58 -11.32 -10.94
CA LYS A 53 -4.01 -10.76 -12.24
C LYS A 53 -2.99 -10.94 -13.36
N LEU A 54 -1.72 -11.08 -13.02
CA LEU A 54 -0.62 -11.21 -13.97
C LEU A 54 -0.03 -12.62 -13.90
N LYS A 55 0.44 -13.11 -15.05
CA LYS A 55 1.24 -14.33 -15.08
C LYS A 55 2.64 -14.07 -14.52
N PRO A 56 3.32 -15.07 -13.93
CA PRO A 56 4.67 -14.92 -13.41
C PRO A 56 5.66 -14.33 -14.44
N GLU A 57 5.57 -14.78 -15.69
CA GLU A 57 6.49 -14.31 -16.75
C GLU A 57 6.28 -12.82 -17.06
N THR A 58 5.04 -12.33 -16.92
CA THR A 58 4.73 -10.91 -17.06
C THR A 58 5.33 -10.10 -15.90
N VAL A 59 5.25 -10.63 -14.67
CA VAL A 59 5.84 -9.98 -13.49
C VAL A 59 7.37 -9.88 -13.64
N ASP A 60 8.02 -10.94 -14.09
CA ASP A 60 9.47 -10.95 -14.32
C ASP A 60 9.88 -9.93 -15.39
N LEU A 61 9.15 -9.88 -16.51
CA LEU A 61 9.38 -8.90 -17.56
C LEU A 61 9.25 -7.46 -17.03
N LEU A 62 8.23 -7.18 -16.20
CA LEU A 62 8.03 -5.87 -15.61
C LEU A 62 9.15 -5.51 -14.63
N ASN A 63 9.61 -6.45 -13.81
CA ASN A 63 10.74 -6.25 -12.90
C ASN A 63 12.00 -5.85 -13.68
N VAL A 64 12.34 -6.56 -14.75
CA VAL A 64 13.51 -6.24 -15.60
C VAL A 64 13.35 -4.87 -16.24
N ARG A 65 12.18 -4.55 -16.79
CA ARG A 65 11.95 -3.27 -17.48
C ARG A 65 12.00 -2.06 -16.55
N LEU A 66 11.53 -2.23 -15.31
CA LEU A 66 11.45 -1.12 -14.35
C LEU A 66 12.70 -1.03 -13.45
N ALA A 67 13.55 -2.05 -13.43
CA ALA A 67 14.74 -2.10 -12.58
C ALA A 67 15.60 -0.83 -12.67
N GLY A 68 15.93 -0.38 -13.88
CA GLY A 68 16.78 0.81 -14.05
C GLY A 68 16.20 2.12 -13.48
N ILE A 69 14.88 2.19 -13.29
CA ILE A 69 14.20 3.33 -12.65
C ILE A 69 14.08 3.11 -11.15
N LEU A 70 13.83 1.87 -10.71
CA LEU A 70 13.48 1.53 -9.33
C LEU A 70 14.69 1.32 -8.41
N GLU A 71 15.79 0.78 -8.94
CA GLU A 71 17.02 0.51 -8.19
C GLU A 71 17.63 1.76 -7.53
N PRO A 72 17.70 2.94 -8.19
CA PRO A 72 18.19 4.17 -7.56
C PRO A 72 17.40 4.61 -6.32
N PHE A 73 16.13 4.19 -6.20
CA PHE A 73 15.28 4.48 -5.05
C PHE A 73 15.28 3.36 -4.00
N GLY A 74 16.12 2.33 -4.17
CA GLY A 74 16.22 1.19 -3.27
C GLY A 74 15.09 0.16 -3.43
N TYR A 75 14.31 0.23 -4.50
CA TYR A 75 13.25 -0.75 -4.80
C TYR A 75 13.82 -1.91 -5.62
N VAL A 76 14.51 -2.83 -4.93
CA VAL A 76 14.98 -4.09 -5.53
C VAL A 76 13.89 -5.16 -5.49
N PRO A 77 13.69 -5.93 -6.59
CA PRO A 77 12.78 -7.07 -6.60
C PRO A 77 13.13 -8.04 -5.46
N ALA A 78 12.11 -8.67 -4.86
CA ALA A 78 12.33 -9.61 -3.76
C ALA A 78 13.29 -10.77 -4.12
N ALA A 79 13.34 -11.15 -5.41
CA ALA A 79 14.25 -12.17 -5.93
C ALA A 79 15.73 -11.73 -5.99
N ALA A 80 16.02 -10.43 -5.96
CA ALA A 80 17.37 -9.85 -6.02
C ALA A 80 18.01 -9.64 -4.63
N LYS A 81 17.27 -9.89 -3.55
CA LYS A 81 17.80 -9.86 -2.18
C LYS A 81 18.48 -11.21 -1.88
N LYS A 82 19.73 -11.36 -2.30
CA LYS A 82 20.63 -12.45 -1.87
C LYS A 82 21.88 -11.87 -1.24
#